data_AF-A0A662ALT0-F1
#
_entry.id   AF-A0A662ALT0-F1
#
_cell.length_a   1.000
_cell.length_b   1.000
_cell.length_c   1.000
_cell.angle_alpha   90.00
_cell.angle_beta   90.00
_cell.angle_gamma   90.00
#
_symmetry.space_group_name_H-M   'P 1'
#
loop_
_entity.id
_entity.type
_entity.pdbx_description
1 polymer ?
#
loop_
_entity_poly.entity_id
_entity_poly.type
_entity_poly.pdbx_seq_one_letter_code
_entity_poly.pdbx_strand_id
1 'polypeptide(L)'
;PGGNTRYYNNIFVSRKESVPWPDRIPKKLDNQHYYGLATYDSLGQPSFMAGNVFLGQAEPSVFEKDPVTDPTVEPGYKLIEKEDGWYVQLAFNNTWLDHKRSLVTSEMLGIAKNPNLPFEQADGSPYQLDTDYLREKRNNDNPAPGPFVIPKTAYQWIRVWPKDKH
;
A
#
# COMPACT_ATOMS: atom_id res chain seq x y z
N PRO A 1 7.27 22.83 -2.65
CA PRO A 1 6.78 22.19 -1.40
C PRO A 1 6.21 20.80 -1.70
N GLY A 2 6.84 19.74 -1.16
CA GLY A 2 6.33 18.37 -1.22
C GLY A 2 5.25 18.10 -0.16
N GLY A 3 4.51 16.99 -0.31
CA GLY A 3 3.38 16.60 0.54
C GLY A 3 2.06 16.55 -0.24
N ASN A 4 0.91 16.66 0.45
CA ASN A 4 -0.42 16.52 -0.15
C ASN A 4 -0.60 15.18 -0.91
N THR A 5 -0.02 14.10 -0.37
CA THR A 5 -0.17 12.73 -0.88
C THR A 5 -1.24 11.98 -0.10
N ARG A 6 -1.77 10.89 -0.69
CA ARG A 6 -2.73 9.99 -0.04
C ARG A 6 -2.20 8.56 -0.07
N TYR A 7 -2.19 7.90 1.08
CA TYR A 7 -1.85 6.49 1.20
C TYR A 7 -2.88 5.78 2.06
N TYR A 8 -3.72 4.95 1.45
CA TYR A 8 -4.76 4.22 2.17
C TYR A 8 -4.69 2.74 1.89
N ASN A 9 -4.84 1.93 2.94
CA ASN A 9 -4.97 0.48 2.86
C ASN A 9 -3.83 -0.19 2.08
N ASN A 10 -2.59 0.30 2.20
CA ASN A 10 -1.41 -0.29 1.57
C ASN A 10 -0.72 -1.32 2.47
N ILE A 11 0.18 -2.11 1.88
CA ILE A 11 1.15 -2.94 2.61
C ILE A 11 2.55 -2.46 2.20
N PHE A 12 3.31 -1.94 3.16
CA PHE A 12 4.70 -1.56 3.02
C PHE A 12 5.60 -2.65 3.58
N VAL A 13 6.66 -2.95 2.85
CA VAL A 13 7.53 -4.09 3.10
C VAL A 13 8.98 -3.64 2.89
N SER A 14 9.81 -3.79 3.91
CA SER A 14 11.26 -3.68 3.74
C SER A 14 11.88 -4.99 3.27
N ARG A 15 13.02 -4.93 2.56
CA ARG A 15 13.89 -6.10 2.36
C ARG A 15 15.01 -6.06 3.40
N LYS A 16 15.28 -7.18 4.07
CA LYS A 16 16.46 -7.34 4.95
C LYS A 16 17.79 -7.19 4.21
N GLU A 17 17.82 -7.52 2.92
CA GLU A 17 19.05 -7.60 2.10
C GLU A 17 19.23 -6.45 1.11
N SER A 18 18.30 -5.49 1.04
CA SER A 18 18.53 -4.34 0.16
C SER A 18 19.62 -3.45 0.76
N VAL A 19 20.70 -3.27 0.00
CA VAL A 19 21.64 -2.17 0.21
C VAL A 19 20.80 -0.90 0.40
N PRO A 20 20.99 -0.12 1.48
CA PRO A 20 20.25 1.12 1.65
C PRO A 20 20.46 1.95 0.38
N TRP A 21 19.35 2.30 -0.26
CA TRP A 21 19.39 3.34 -1.28
C TRP A 21 20.00 4.57 -0.58
N PRO A 22 21.10 5.22 -1.06
CA PRO A 22 21.71 5.12 -2.39
C PRO A 22 23.26 5.27 -2.48
N ASP A 23 23.92 4.61 -3.44
CA ASP A 23 25.23 5.09 -3.95
C ASP A 23 25.11 6.37 -4.82
N ARG A 24 23.90 6.96 -4.94
CA ARG A 24 23.57 8.13 -5.77
C ARG A 24 23.00 9.36 -5.05
N ILE A 25 22.94 9.40 -3.71
CA ILE A 25 22.65 10.63 -2.93
C ILE A 25 23.89 10.97 -2.10
N PRO A 26 24.34 12.23 -2.11
CA PRO A 26 25.42 12.67 -1.23
C PRO A 26 25.08 12.37 0.24
N LYS A 27 26.08 11.79 0.91
CA LYS A 27 26.19 11.19 2.25
C LYS A 27 25.68 12.01 3.47
N LYS A 28 24.60 12.79 3.37
CA LYS A 28 24.05 13.60 4.47
C LYS A 28 22.53 13.47 4.59
N LEU A 29 22.10 12.38 5.20
CA LEU A 29 20.82 12.28 5.92
C LEU A 29 20.95 10.99 6.76
N ASP A 30 21.47 11.09 7.98
CA ASP A 30 21.95 9.92 8.74
C ASP A 30 20.86 9.05 9.38
N ASN A 31 19.57 9.31 9.15
CA ASN A 31 18.44 8.60 9.77
C ASN A 31 17.28 8.26 8.80
N GLN A 32 17.52 7.86 7.54
CA GLN A 32 16.42 7.68 6.58
C GLN A 32 15.70 6.32 6.69
N HIS A 33 14.42 6.37 7.06
CA HIS A 33 13.42 5.32 6.99
C HIS A 33 12.85 5.19 5.57
N TYR A 34 13.52 4.44 4.68
CA TYR A 34 13.19 4.39 3.25
C TYR A 34 12.03 3.44 2.87
N TYR A 35 11.67 2.51 3.76
CA TYR A 35 10.80 1.39 3.40
C TYR A 35 9.31 1.63 3.71
N GLY A 36 8.94 2.83 4.14
CA GLY A 36 7.59 3.21 4.49
C GLY A 36 7.29 4.69 4.22
N LEU A 37 6.47 5.29 5.07
CA LEU A 37 5.94 6.64 4.89
C LEU A 37 6.58 7.69 5.81
N ALA A 38 7.45 7.31 6.74
CA ALA A 38 8.17 8.25 7.63
C ALA A 38 8.97 9.35 6.88
N THR A 39 9.38 9.10 5.63
CA THR A 39 10.01 10.13 4.78
C THR A 39 9.12 11.35 4.51
N TYR A 40 7.80 11.22 4.67
CA TYR A 40 6.84 12.31 4.48
C TYR A 40 6.74 13.25 5.69
N ASP A 41 7.29 12.89 6.85
CA ASP A 41 7.15 13.65 8.11
C ASP A 41 7.77 15.05 8.05
N SER A 42 8.85 15.20 7.29
CA SER A 42 9.57 16.47 7.15
C SER A 42 9.11 17.33 5.97
N LEU A 43 8.04 16.93 5.26
CA LEU A 43 7.55 17.67 4.10
C LEU A 43 6.67 18.86 4.52
N GLY A 44 6.75 19.95 3.75
CA GLY A 44 6.07 21.21 4.06
C GLY A 44 4.55 21.22 3.87
N GLN A 45 3.93 20.10 3.51
CA GLN A 45 2.47 19.96 3.43
C GLN A 45 2.03 18.63 4.04
N PRO A 46 0.92 18.61 4.80
CA PRO A 46 0.43 17.38 5.41
C PRO A 46 0.05 16.36 4.33
N SER A 47 0.20 15.09 4.67
CA SER A 47 -0.23 13.96 3.86
C SER A 47 -1.39 13.26 4.58
N PHE A 48 -2.18 12.49 3.83
CA PHE A 48 -3.36 11.80 4.37
C PHE A 48 -3.13 10.31 4.30
N MET A 49 -3.10 9.64 5.46
CA MET A 49 -2.70 8.26 5.53
C MET A 49 -3.53 7.53 6.59
N ALA A 50 -4.08 6.36 6.24
CA ALA A 50 -4.83 5.53 7.18
C ALA A 50 -4.87 4.06 6.73
N GLY A 51 -4.92 3.15 7.71
CA GLY A 51 -5.17 1.74 7.47
C GLY A 51 -4.02 1.00 6.77
N ASN A 52 -2.82 1.59 6.72
CA ASN A 52 -1.66 0.95 6.10
C ASN A 52 -1.03 -0.09 7.04
N VAL A 53 -0.41 -1.12 6.45
CA VAL A 53 0.35 -2.16 7.15
C VAL A 53 1.84 -1.97 6.85
N PHE A 54 2.68 -2.05 7.88
CA PHE A 54 4.13 -1.86 7.77
C PHE A 54 4.86 -3.08 8.32
N LEU A 55 5.59 -3.77 7.45
CA LEU A 55 6.28 -5.02 7.77
C LEU A 55 7.80 -4.86 7.69
N GLY A 56 8.51 -5.50 8.62
CA GLY A 56 9.96 -5.39 8.74
C GLY A 56 10.40 -3.99 9.15
N GLN A 57 11.29 -3.37 8.39
CA GLN A 57 11.81 -2.01 8.64
C GLN A 57 10.99 -0.92 7.94
N ALA A 58 9.81 -1.25 7.43
CA ALA A 58 8.89 -0.24 6.94
C ALA A 58 8.31 0.54 8.13
N GLU A 59 8.25 1.86 8.03
CA GLU A 59 7.78 2.71 9.12
C GLU A 59 6.62 3.62 8.70
N PRO A 60 5.61 3.80 9.56
CA PRO A 60 4.54 4.75 9.32
C PRO A 60 5.03 6.19 9.42
N SER A 61 4.30 7.08 8.75
CA SER A 61 4.44 8.53 8.97
C SER A 61 3.76 8.95 10.27
N VAL A 62 4.15 10.09 10.84
CA VAL A 62 3.39 10.76 11.91
C VAL A 62 1.97 11.17 11.48
N PHE A 63 1.70 11.22 10.17
CA PHE A 63 0.37 11.51 9.62
C PHE A 63 -0.53 10.26 9.49
N GLU A 64 0.00 9.07 9.76
CA GLU A 64 -0.73 7.80 9.66
C GLU A 64 -1.74 7.63 10.80
N LYS A 65 -2.98 7.32 10.45
CA LYS A 65 -4.01 6.94 11.41
C LYS A 65 -4.09 5.42 11.51
N ASP A 66 -3.95 4.93 12.74
CA ASP A 66 -4.10 3.53 13.11
C ASP A 66 -3.25 2.55 12.26
N PRO A 67 -1.90 2.73 12.21
CA PRO A 67 -1.03 1.81 11.51
C PRO A 67 -1.05 0.41 12.13
N VAL A 68 -1.01 -0.61 11.29
CA VAL A 68 -0.60 -1.95 11.71
C VAL A 68 0.89 -2.09 11.48
N THR A 69 1.66 -2.38 12.51
CA THR A 69 3.11 -2.59 12.40
C THR A 69 3.48 -4.00 12.86
N ASP A 70 4.33 -4.66 12.08
CA ASP A 70 4.99 -5.91 12.50
C ASP A 70 6.47 -5.84 12.07
N PRO A 71 7.36 -5.34 12.93
CA PRO A 71 8.77 -5.21 12.60
C PRO A 71 9.52 -6.54 12.65
N THR A 72 8.90 -7.58 13.23
CA THR A 72 9.53 -8.88 13.46
C THR A 72 9.29 -9.87 12.32
N VAL A 73 8.21 -9.68 11.56
CA VAL A 73 7.94 -10.54 10.41
C VAL A 73 8.99 -10.31 9.33
N GLU A 74 9.53 -11.40 8.79
CA GLU A 74 10.19 -11.34 7.49
C GLU A 74 9.09 -11.36 6.43
N PRO A 75 8.87 -10.25 5.72
CA PRO A 75 7.82 -10.17 4.72
C PRO A 75 8.17 -11.09 3.56
N GLY A 76 7.65 -12.31 3.62
CA GLY A 76 7.84 -13.34 2.62
C GLY A 76 7.07 -12.96 1.37
N TYR A 77 7.71 -12.25 0.46
CA TYR A 77 7.21 -12.07 -0.88
C TYR A 77 8.13 -12.69 -1.91
N LYS A 78 7.52 -13.31 -2.91
CA LYS A 78 8.22 -13.91 -4.04
C LYS A 78 7.45 -13.61 -5.30
N LEU A 79 8.16 -13.26 -6.35
CA LEU A 79 7.65 -13.17 -7.70
C LEU A 79 8.33 -14.26 -8.52
N ILE A 80 7.56 -15.16 -9.10
CA ILE A 80 8.09 -16.26 -9.92
C ILE A 80 7.38 -16.27 -11.27
N GLU A 81 8.12 -16.62 -12.30
CA GLU A 81 7.58 -16.98 -13.61
C GLU A 81 7.34 -18.49 -13.66
N LYS A 82 6.17 -18.87 -14.15
CA LYS A 82 5.79 -20.25 -14.50
C LYS A 82 5.41 -20.28 -15.97
N GLU A 83 5.23 -21.48 -16.53
CA GLU A 83 4.88 -21.69 -17.93
C GLU A 83 3.65 -20.90 -18.37
N ASP A 84 2.66 -20.71 -17.49
CA ASP A 84 1.40 -20.05 -17.77
C ASP A 84 1.29 -18.61 -17.23
N GLY A 85 2.37 -18.06 -16.67
CA GLY A 85 2.39 -16.67 -16.22
C GLY A 85 3.24 -16.35 -15.00
N TRP A 86 3.06 -15.13 -14.50
CA TRP A 86 3.71 -14.60 -13.32
C TRP A 86 2.85 -14.75 -12.08
N TYR A 87 3.49 -15.19 -10.99
CA TYR A 87 2.84 -15.44 -9.72
C TYR A 87 3.52 -14.66 -8.61
N VAL A 88 2.73 -13.99 -7.78
CA VAL A 88 3.19 -13.40 -6.53
C VAL A 88 2.76 -14.27 -5.35
N GLN A 89 3.65 -14.49 -4.41
CA GLN A 89 3.32 -14.93 -3.06
C GLN A 89 3.52 -13.73 -2.15
N LEU A 90 2.56 -13.50 -1.25
CA LEU A 90 2.65 -12.57 -0.14
C LEU A 90 2.23 -13.34 1.12
N ALA A 91 2.95 -13.14 2.22
CA ALA A 91 2.55 -13.68 3.52
C ALA A 91 1.43 -12.80 4.11
N PHE A 92 0.17 -13.14 3.83
CA PHE A 92 -0.97 -12.43 4.41
C PHE A 92 -1.20 -12.88 5.85
N ASN A 93 -1.52 -11.93 6.73
CA ASN A 93 -1.96 -12.23 8.08
C ASN A 93 -3.44 -11.88 8.24
N ASN A 94 -4.28 -12.87 8.56
CA ASN A 94 -5.72 -12.66 8.72
C ASN A 94 -6.05 -11.72 9.88
N THR A 95 -5.16 -11.56 10.87
CA THR A 95 -5.35 -10.57 11.97
C THR A 95 -5.34 -9.12 11.47
N TRP A 96 -4.86 -8.86 10.25
CA TRP A 96 -5.00 -7.54 9.63
C TRP A 96 -6.46 -7.16 9.47
N LEU A 97 -7.39 -8.11 9.35
CA LEU A 97 -8.83 -7.86 9.24
C LEU A 97 -9.48 -7.43 10.56
N ASP A 98 -8.82 -7.63 11.70
CA ASP A 98 -9.32 -7.15 13.00
C ASP A 98 -9.22 -5.62 13.09
N HIS A 99 -8.35 -5.01 12.28
CA HIS A 99 -8.21 -3.57 12.15
C HIS A 99 -9.19 -3.04 11.10
N LYS A 100 -10.11 -2.17 11.53
CA LYS A 100 -11.11 -1.56 10.66
C LYS A 100 -10.48 -0.59 9.67
N ARG A 101 -10.89 -0.69 8.41
CA ARG A 101 -10.50 0.20 7.31
C ARG A 101 -11.74 0.72 6.60
N SER A 102 -11.61 1.88 5.98
CA SER A 102 -12.65 2.42 5.11
C SER A 102 -12.39 2.03 3.66
N LEU A 103 -13.47 1.81 2.90
CA LEU A 103 -13.40 1.78 1.45
C LEU A 103 -12.93 3.14 0.93
N VAL A 104 -11.95 3.13 0.01
CA VAL A 104 -11.41 4.37 -0.56
C VAL A 104 -12.37 4.89 -1.63
N THR A 105 -12.79 6.14 -1.46
CA THR A 105 -13.71 6.85 -2.36
C THR A 105 -13.14 8.20 -2.80
N SER A 106 -13.70 8.81 -3.84
CA SER A 106 -13.38 10.18 -4.22
C SER A 106 -13.50 11.17 -3.07
N GLU A 107 -14.55 11.04 -2.26
CA GLU A 107 -14.78 11.90 -1.09
C GLU A 107 -13.61 11.78 -0.09
N MET A 108 -13.18 10.55 0.22
CA MET A 108 -12.06 10.29 1.10
C MET A 108 -10.72 10.82 0.54
N LEU A 109 -10.55 10.77 -0.79
CA LEU A 109 -9.35 11.30 -1.46
C LEU A 109 -9.36 12.84 -1.54
N GLY A 110 -10.54 13.46 -1.56
CA GLY A 110 -10.72 14.91 -1.57
C GLY A 110 -10.20 15.58 -2.84
N ILE A 111 -9.63 16.78 -2.71
CA ILE A 111 -9.14 17.59 -3.84
C ILE A 111 -7.60 17.63 -3.83
N ALA A 112 -7.00 17.37 -4.98
CA ALA A 112 -5.56 17.56 -5.17
C ALA A 112 -5.24 19.06 -5.23
N LYS A 113 -4.39 19.54 -4.31
CA LYS A 113 -4.14 20.97 -4.07
C LYS A 113 -3.69 21.76 -5.30
N ASN A 114 -2.69 21.27 -6.04
CA ASN A 114 -2.11 22.02 -7.16
C ASN A 114 -3.03 22.12 -8.39
N PRO A 115 -3.64 21.02 -8.88
CA PRO A 115 -4.60 21.13 -9.98
C PRO A 115 -5.97 21.66 -9.53
N ASN A 116 -6.25 21.66 -8.22
CA ASN A 116 -7.56 21.97 -7.64
C ASN A 116 -8.69 21.11 -8.26
N LEU A 117 -8.41 19.82 -8.46
CA LEU A 117 -9.33 18.86 -9.06
C LEU A 117 -9.61 17.68 -8.11
N PRO A 118 -10.82 17.10 -8.16
CA PRO A 118 -11.14 15.89 -7.43
C PRO A 118 -10.46 14.67 -8.05
N PHE A 119 -10.50 13.55 -7.33
CA PHE A 119 -10.14 12.24 -7.87
C PHE A 119 -11.42 11.61 -8.45
N GLU A 120 -11.55 11.54 -9.77
CA GLU A 120 -12.75 11.04 -10.45
C GLU A 120 -12.40 10.20 -11.68
N GLN A 121 -13.39 9.45 -12.17
CA GLN A 121 -13.30 8.67 -13.40
C GLN A 121 -13.29 9.58 -14.63
N ALA A 122 -12.95 9.03 -15.80
CA ALA A 122 -12.88 9.78 -17.05
C ALA A 122 -14.21 10.42 -17.47
N ASP A 123 -15.34 9.87 -17.00
CA ASP A 123 -16.69 10.39 -17.23
C ASP A 123 -17.17 11.37 -16.13
N GLY A 124 -16.32 11.69 -15.15
CA GLY A 124 -16.64 12.56 -14.02
C GLY A 124 -17.37 11.86 -12.86
N SER A 125 -17.63 10.56 -12.95
CA SER A 125 -18.22 9.82 -11.83
C SER A 125 -17.20 9.61 -10.69
N PRO A 126 -17.64 9.57 -9.42
CA PRO A 126 -16.72 9.33 -8.30
C PRO A 126 -16.17 7.90 -8.33
N TYR A 127 -14.92 7.75 -7.91
CA TYR A 127 -14.33 6.46 -7.60
C TYR A 127 -14.98 5.86 -6.35
N GLN A 128 -15.25 4.56 -6.43
CA GLN A 128 -15.36 3.65 -5.30
C GLN A 128 -14.38 2.51 -5.58
N LEU A 129 -13.30 2.40 -4.81
CA LEU A 129 -12.27 1.38 -5.03
C LEU A 129 -12.69 0.04 -4.41
N ASP A 130 -13.84 -0.47 -4.84
CA ASP A 130 -14.55 -1.64 -4.29
C ASP A 130 -14.12 -2.98 -4.91
N THR A 131 -13.12 -2.95 -5.80
CA THR A 131 -12.71 -4.09 -6.60
C THR A 131 -11.18 -4.20 -6.54
N ASP A 132 -10.65 -5.41 -6.38
CA ASP A 132 -9.22 -5.66 -6.25
C ASP A 132 -8.50 -5.85 -7.60
N TYR A 133 -7.20 -6.19 -7.58
CA TYR A 133 -6.41 -6.39 -8.79
C TYR A 133 -6.92 -7.51 -9.72
N LEU A 134 -7.52 -8.55 -9.12
CA LEU A 134 -8.06 -9.74 -9.78
C LEU A 134 -9.55 -9.60 -10.12
N ARG A 135 -10.12 -8.42 -9.85
CA ARG A 135 -11.54 -8.09 -10.01
C ARG A 135 -12.48 -8.71 -8.98
N GLU A 136 -11.95 -9.15 -7.85
CA GLU A 136 -12.77 -9.60 -6.73
C GLU A 136 -13.35 -8.39 -5.99
N LYS A 137 -14.60 -8.52 -5.51
CA LYS A 137 -15.25 -7.47 -4.72
C LYS A 137 -14.62 -7.41 -3.33
N ARG A 138 -14.23 -6.20 -2.93
CA ARG A 138 -13.77 -5.88 -1.58
C ARG A 138 -14.96 -5.80 -0.63
N ASN A 139 -14.69 -6.03 0.65
CA ASN A 139 -15.65 -5.73 1.70
C ASN A 139 -15.76 -4.20 1.86
N ASN A 140 -16.97 -3.65 1.71
CA ASN A 140 -17.21 -2.21 1.78
C ASN A 140 -17.02 -1.63 3.19
N ASP A 141 -17.27 -2.42 4.23
CA ASP A 141 -17.18 -1.99 5.63
C ASP A 141 -15.78 -2.18 6.22
N ASN A 142 -14.99 -3.09 5.64
CA ASN A 142 -13.64 -3.39 6.09
C ASN A 142 -12.80 -4.06 5.00
N PRO A 143 -12.32 -3.30 3.99
CA PRO A 143 -11.49 -3.85 2.94
C PRO A 143 -10.15 -4.32 3.50
N ALA A 144 -9.64 -5.43 2.94
CA ALA A 144 -8.28 -5.88 3.22
C ALA A 144 -7.24 -4.87 2.73
N PRO A 145 -6.09 -4.74 3.42
CA PRO A 145 -4.97 -3.94 2.94
C PRO A 145 -4.30 -4.62 1.74
N GLY A 146 -3.71 -3.82 0.87
CA GLY A 146 -2.96 -4.25 -0.29
C GLY A 146 -3.82 -4.48 -1.54
N PRO A 147 -3.22 -5.02 -2.61
CA PRO A 147 -3.83 -5.09 -3.93
C PRO A 147 -4.88 -6.20 -4.09
N PHE A 148 -5.03 -7.08 -3.10
CA PHE A 148 -5.90 -8.26 -3.16
C PHE A 148 -6.86 -8.30 -1.98
N VAL A 149 -8.03 -8.92 -2.17
CA VAL A 149 -8.81 -9.45 -1.03
C VAL A 149 -7.94 -10.51 -0.32
N ILE A 150 -7.92 -10.52 1.02
CA ILE A 150 -7.11 -11.49 1.77
C ILE A 150 -7.61 -12.91 1.43
N PRO A 151 -6.72 -13.78 0.89
CA PRO A 151 -7.07 -15.15 0.57
C PRO A 151 -7.38 -15.94 1.84
N LYS A 152 -8.17 -17.01 1.70
CA LYS A 152 -8.52 -17.88 2.85
C LYS A 152 -7.31 -18.50 3.55
N THR A 153 -6.18 -18.60 2.86
CA THR A 153 -4.92 -19.13 3.40
C THR A 153 -3.81 -18.08 3.35
N ALA A 154 -3.02 -17.97 4.41
CA ALA A 154 -1.94 -16.99 4.58
C ALA A 154 -0.83 -17.09 3.49
N TYR A 155 -0.64 -18.28 2.90
CA TYR A 155 0.37 -18.55 1.89
C TYR A 155 -0.28 -19.10 0.62
N GLN A 156 -0.58 -18.20 -0.32
CA GLN A 156 -1.10 -18.57 -1.64
C GLN A 156 -0.25 -17.92 -2.74
N TRP A 157 0.01 -18.69 -3.80
CA TRP A 157 0.52 -18.15 -5.06
C TRP A 157 -0.66 -17.56 -5.85
N ILE A 158 -0.60 -16.26 -6.10
CA ILE A 158 -1.60 -15.51 -6.85
C ILE A 158 -1.03 -15.23 -8.23
N ARG A 159 -1.71 -15.70 -9.29
CA ARG A 159 -1.33 -15.35 -10.67
C ARG A 159 -1.67 -13.88 -10.92
N VAL A 160 -0.67 -13.09 -11.31
CA VAL A 160 -0.82 -11.65 -11.57
C VAL A 160 -0.70 -11.31 -13.06
N TRP A 161 -0.16 -12.21 -13.86
CA TRP A 161 -0.05 -12.02 -15.31
C TRP A 161 0.04 -13.36 -16.06
N PRO A 162 -0.47 -13.50 -17.30
CA PRO A 162 -1.43 -12.60 -17.92
C PRO A 162 -2.73 -12.54 -17.09
N LYS A 163 -3.44 -11.42 -17.17
CA LYS A 163 -4.79 -11.34 -16.62
C LYS A 163 -5.73 -12.17 -17.49
N ASP A 164 -6.69 -12.85 -16.87
CA ASP A 164 -7.74 -13.54 -17.61
C ASP A 164 -8.42 -12.52 -18.55
N LYS A 165 -8.56 -12.91 -19.82
CA LYS A 165 -9.20 -12.06 -20.83
C LYS A 165 -10.68 -11.96 -20.46
N HIS A 166 -11.18 -10.73 -20.43
CA HIS A 166 -12.61 -10.44 -20.41
C HIS A 166 -13.02 -9.89 -21.77
#